data_AF-A0A3B9VG57-F1
#
_entry.id   AF-A0A3B9VG57-F1
#
_cell.length_a   1.000
_cell.length_b   1.000
_cell.length_c   1.000
_cell.angle_alpha   90.00
_cell.angle_beta   90.00
_cell.angle_gamma   90.00
#
_symmetry.space_group_name_H-M   'P 1'
#
loop_
_entity.id
_entity.type
_entity.pdbx_description
1 polymer ?
#
loop_
_entity_poly.entity_id
_entity_poly.type
_entity_poly.pdbx_seq_one_letter_code
_entity_poly.pdbx_strand_id
1 'polypeptide(L)'
;MYNEYMLTFLGLWLIILTIMAQHIVATVAHRKQKIFIPGVIDVNLDSKSFVFRSDRVFKNSLENIIQFIVPVFLAFILGVNNIYLAILVWLFAGARIGHMCFYYIQSRGQKFKIKRYFYLFGLFINIVLMMVIFLKIFVG
;
A
#
# COMPACT_ATOMS: atom_id res chain seq x y z
N MET A 1 -26.23 5.92 4.41
CA MET A 1 -24.82 6.40 4.31
C MET A 1 -23.80 5.39 4.81
N TYR A 2 -23.53 5.18 6.11
CA TYR A 2 -22.40 4.31 6.53
C TYR A 2 -22.48 2.85 6.06
N ASN A 3 -23.67 2.24 6.11
CA ASN A 3 -23.88 0.87 5.63
C ASN A 3 -23.61 0.74 4.12
N GLU A 4 -23.86 1.79 3.34
CA GLU A 4 -23.62 1.79 1.90
C GLU A 4 -22.14 1.79 1.54
N TYR A 5 -21.27 2.32 2.41
CA TYR A 5 -19.81 2.35 2.22
C TYR A 5 -19.09 1.23 2.97
N MET A 6 -19.82 0.25 3.51
CA MET A 6 -19.22 -0.84 4.31
C MET A 6 -18.09 -1.56 3.55
N LEU A 7 -18.25 -1.79 2.24
CA LEU A 7 -17.20 -2.39 1.40
C LEU A 7 -15.96 -1.51 1.26
N THR A 8 -16.14 -0.19 1.23
CA THR A 8 -15.03 0.79 1.22
C THR A 8 -14.26 0.71 2.53
N PHE A 9 -14.97 0.72 3.67
CA PHE A 9 -14.35 0.64 4.99
C PHE A 9 -13.66 -0.70 5.24
N LEU A 10 -14.22 -1.82 4.78
CA LEU A 10 -13.56 -3.12 4.83
C LEU A 10 -12.27 -3.15 3.99
N GLY A 11 -12.27 -2.53 2.82
CA GLY A 11 -11.08 -2.39 2.00
C GLY A 11 -10.00 -1.52 2.66
N LEU A 12 -10.39 -0.40 3.28
CA LEU A 12 -9.48 0.46 4.06
C LEU A 12 -8.90 -0.30 5.26
N TRP A 13 -9.73 -1.04 5.99
CA TRP A 13 -9.30 -1.90 7.08
C TRP A 13 -8.26 -2.93 6.61
N LEU A 14 -8.49 -3.57 5.46
CA LEU A 14 -7.54 -4.53 4.89
C LEU A 14 -6.21 -3.88 4.50
N ILE A 15 -6.22 -2.66 3.95
CA ILE A 15 -5.00 -1.90 3.63
C ILE A 15 -4.21 -1.62 4.92
N ILE A 16 -4.87 -1.13 5.97
CA ILE A 16 -4.25 -0.85 7.27
C ILE A 16 -3.68 -2.13 7.88
N LEU A 17 -4.46 -3.22 7.89
CA LEU A 17 -4.02 -4.51 8.39
C LEU A 17 -2.79 -5.03 7.63
N THR A 18 -2.75 -4.86 6.31
CA THR A 18 -1.59 -5.22 5.48
C THR A 18 -0.34 -4.46 5.90
N ILE A 19 -0.47 -3.17 6.20
CA ILE A 19 0.65 -2.32 6.64
C ILE A 19 1.11 -2.70 8.05
N MET A 20 0.17 -3.01 8.95
CA MET A 20 0.49 -3.54 10.28
C MET A 20 1.26 -4.86 10.17
N ALA A 21 0.82 -5.77 9.30
CA ALA A 21 1.52 -7.03 9.04
C ALA A 21 2.94 -6.79 8.49
N GLN A 22 3.12 -5.84 7.57
CA GLN A 22 4.43 -5.45 7.06
C GLN A 22 5.35 -4.90 8.16
N HIS A 23 4.82 -4.07 9.05
CA HIS A 23 5.57 -3.53 10.19
C HIS A 23 6.07 -4.65 11.11
N ILE A 24 5.21 -5.61 11.46
CA ILE A 24 5.57 -6.77 12.27
C ILE A 24 6.67 -7.59 11.56
N VAL A 25 6.49 -7.88 10.27
CA VAL A 25 7.47 -8.65 9.49
C VAL A 25 8.82 -7.94 9.42
N ALA A 26 8.85 -6.64 9.15
CA ALA A 26 10.09 -5.85 9.11
C ALA A 26 10.80 -5.83 10.48
N THR A 27 10.04 -5.65 11.56
CA THR A 27 10.57 -5.66 12.93
C THR A 27 11.17 -7.02 13.30
N VAL A 28 10.46 -8.11 13.02
CA VAL A 28 10.94 -9.47 13.29
C VAL A 28 12.15 -9.82 12.43
N ALA A 29 12.16 -9.42 11.15
CA ALA A 29 13.29 -9.65 10.26
C ALA A 29 14.55 -8.92 10.74
N HIS A 30 14.41 -7.65 11.15
CA HIS A 30 15.51 -6.83 11.66
C HIS A 30 16.07 -7.38 12.98
N ARG A 31 15.21 -7.82 13.91
CA ARG A 31 15.64 -8.46 15.18
C ARG A 31 16.41 -9.78 14.99
N LYS A 32 16.22 -10.49 13.88
CA LYS A 32 16.90 -11.77 13.60
C LYS A 32 18.32 -11.61 13.06
N GLN A 33 18.81 -10.37 12.91
CA GLN A 33 20.19 -10.12 12.48
C GLN A 33 21.19 -10.43 13.59
N LYS A 34 22.39 -10.90 13.21
CA LYS A 34 23.46 -11.25 14.16
C LYS A 34 23.94 -10.04 14.97
N ILE A 35 23.98 -8.88 14.34
CA ILE A 35 24.29 -7.59 14.96
C ILE A 35 23.03 -6.74 14.81
N PHE A 36 22.37 -6.45 15.92
CA PHE A 36 21.13 -5.67 15.95
C PHE A 36 21.38 -4.36 16.69
N ILE A 37 21.17 -3.26 15.97
CA ILE A 37 21.14 -1.92 16.54
C ILE A 37 19.74 -1.37 16.28
N PRO A 38 18.92 -1.13 17.32
CA PRO A 38 17.58 -0.57 17.16
C PRO A 38 17.61 0.70 16.30
N GLY A 39 16.73 0.78 15.30
CA GLY A 39 16.59 1.97 14.45
C GLY A 39 17.67 2.15 13.38
N VAL A 40 18.71 1.31 13.35
CA VAL A 40 19.77 1.37 12.34
C VAL A 40 19.67 0.15 11.43
N ILE A 41 19.44 0.40 10.15
CA ILE A 41 19.54 -0.62 9.10
C ILE A 41 20.96 -0.55 8.56
N ASP A 42 21.67 -1.67 8.63
CA ASP A 42 23.04 -1.76 8.11
C ASP A 42 23.06 -1.36 6.63
N VAL A 43 23.87 -0.35 6.32
CA VAL A 43 24.00 0.26 4.99
C VAL A 43 24.58 -0.74 3.99
N ASN A 44 25.26 -1.77 4.47
CA ASN A 44 25.85 -2.84 3.65
C ASN A 44 24.83 -3.90 3.22
N LEU A 45 23.57 -3.83 3.67
CA LEU A 45 22.54 -4.78 3.27
C LEU A 45 22.12 -4.57 1.82
N ASP A 46 22.52 -5.50 0.96
CA ASP A 46 22.06 -5.55 -0.44
C ASP A 46 20.56 -5.87 -0.52
N SER A 47 19.94 -5.52 -1.65
CA SER A 47 18.61 -5.91 -2.11
C SER A 47 18.30 -7.42 -2.01
N LYS A 48 19.33 -8.27 -1.90
CA LYS A 48 19.23 -9.70 -1.60
C LYS A 48 18.91 -10.02 -0.14
N SER A 49 19.12 -9.09 0.78
CA SER A 49 18.74 -9.24 2.19
C SER A 49 17.21 -9.15 2.35
N PHE A 50 16.63 -10.14 3.02
CA PHE A 50 15.21 -10.08 3.38
C PHE A 50 14.90 -8.93 4.35
N VAL A 51 15.85 -8.56 5.20
CA VAL A 51 15.70 -7.42 6.13
C VAL A 51 15.57 -6.11 5.35
N PHE A 52 16.47 -5.89 4.39
CA PHE A 52 16.37 -4.74 3.49
C PHE A 52 15.04 -4.76 2.74
N ARG A 53 14.63 -5.93 2.24
CA ARG A 53 13.39 -6.01 1.45
C ARG A 53 12.13 -5.74 2.26
N SER A 54 12.01 -6.31 3.45
CA SER A 54 10.85 -6.11 4.33
C SER A 54 10.74 -4.66 4.79
N ASP A 55 11.85 -4.01 5.14
CA ASP A 55 11.86 -2.59 5.48
C ASP A 55 11.42 -1.70 4.29
N ARG A 56 11.95 -1.95 3.08
CA ARG A 56 11.59 -1.16 1.90
C ARG A 56 10.11 -1.30 1.52
N VAL A 57 9.52 -2.49 1.69
CA VAL A 57 8.08 -2.69 1.44
C VAL A 57 7.25 -1.90 2.44
N PHE A 58 7.60 -1.99 3.73
CA PHE A 58 6.90 -1.27 4.79
C PHE A 58 6.96 0.25 4.57
N LYS A 59 8.16 0.81 4.36
CA LYS A 59 8.34 2.24 4.08
C LYS A 59 7.59 2.69 2.84
N ASN A 60 7.64 1.91 1.76
CA ASN A 60 6.89 2.23 0.56
C ASN A 60 5.37 2.26 0.82
N SER A 61 4.83 1.33 1.60
CA SER A 61 3.41 1.39 1.97
C SER A 61 3.09 2.61 2.81
N LEU A 62 3.96 2.95 3.76
CA LEU A 62 3.78 4.11 4.62
C LEU A 62 3.82 5.44 3.84
N GLU A 63 4.67 5.55 2.83
CA GLU A 63 4.71 6.72 1.94
C GLU A 63 3.44 6.83 1.08
N ASN A 64 2.90 5.69 0.63
CA ASN A 64 1.73 5.66 -0.26
C ASN A 64 0.39 5.76 0.49
N ILE A 65 0.33 5.36 1.77
CA ILE A 65 -0.93 5.28 2.51
C ILE A 65 -1.61 6.64 2.63
N ILE A 66 -0.85 7.70 2.90
CA ILE A 66 -1.38 9.06 3.08
C ILE A 66 -1.97 9.56 1.75
N GLN A 67 -1.26 9.31 0.65
CA GLN A 67 -1.67 9.72 -0.69
C GLN A 67 -2.94 9.01 -1.18
N PHE A 68 -3.34 7.91 -0.54
CA PHE A 68 -4.56 7.17 -0.90
C PHE A 68 -5.70 7.35 0.11
N ILE A 69 -5.43 7.09 1.40
CA ILE A 69 -6.47 7.07 2.43
C ILE A 69 -7.08 8.47 2.62
N VAL A 70 -6.28 9.53 2.62
CA VAL A 70 -6.80 10.90 2.79
C VAL A 70 -7.75 11.26 1.64
N PRO A 71 -7.40 11.05 0.36
CA PRO A 71 -8.36 11.20 -0.74
C PRO A 71 -9.60 10.30 -0.65
N VAL A 72 -9.48 9.05 -0.17
CA VAL A 72 -10.67 8.17 -0.01
C VAL A 72 -11.66 8.77 0.99
N PHE A 73 -11.17 9.30 2.11
CA PHE A 73 -12.03 9.99 3.08
C PHE A 73 -12.64 11.26 2.51
N LEU A 74 -11.88 12.04 1.72
CA LEU A 74 -12.41 13.20 1.02
C LEU A 74 -13.54 12.80 0.04
N ALA A 75 -13.32 11.76 -0.77
CA ALA A 75 -14.32 11.22 -1.68
C ALA A 75 -15.59 10.75 -0.95
N PHE A 76 -15.43 10.09 0.21
CA PHE A 76 -16.53 9.69 1.07
C PHE A 76 -17.34 10.89 1.59
N ILE A 77 -16.67 11.94 2.09
CA ILE A 77 -17.32 13.18 2.57
C ILE A 77 -18.08 13.88 1.44
N LEU A 78 -17.52 13.89 0.23
CA LEU A 78 -18.14 14.46 -0.97
C LEU A 78 -19.30 13.60 -1.54
N GLY A 79 -19.58 12.44 -0.94
CA GLY A 79 -20.64 11.55 -1.39
C GLY A 79 -20.40 10.94 -2.78
N VAL A 80 -19.14 10.64 -3.12
CA VAL A 80 -18.81 9.88 -4.33
C VAL A 80 -19.45 8.49 -4.26
N ASN A 81 -20.12 8.07 -5.34
CA ASN A 81 -20.82 6.78 -5.40
C ASN A 81 -20.03 5.62 -4.74
N ASN A 82 -20.72 4.93 -3.84
CA ASN A 82 -20.18 3.92 -2.95
C ASN A 82 -19.54 2.72 -3.67
N ILE A 83 -20.12 2.27 -4.79
CA ILE A 83 -19.61 1.14 -5.57
C ILE A 83 -18.30 1.53 -6.25
N TYR A 84 -18.23 2.70 -6.89
CA TYR A 84 -16.98 3.16 -7.52
C TYR A 84 -15.86 3.35 -6.48
N LEU A 85 -16.18 3.96 -5.34
CA LEU A 85 -15.19 4.15 -4.28
C LEU A 85 -14.70 2.80 -3.72
N ALA A 86 -15.61 1.85 -3.50
CA ALA A 86 -15.24 0.50 -3.04
C ALA A 86 -14.32 -0.21 -4.06
N ILE A 87 -14.65 -0.16 -5.36
CA ILE A 87 -13.80 -0.75 -6.40
C ILE A 87 -12.39 -0.19 -6.37
N LEU A 88 -12.23 1.14 -6.30
CA LEU A 88 -10.91 1.77 -6.24
C LEU A 88 -10.13 1.35 -5.00
N VAL A 89 -10.78 1.30 -3.83
CA VAL A 89 -10.15 0.82 -2.58
C VAL A 89 -9.70 -0.63 -2.68
N TRP A 90 -10.53 -1.52 -3.22
CA TRP A 90 -10.17 -2.93 -3.36
C TRP A 90 -9.08 -3.17 -4.40
N LEU A 91 -9.08 -2.43 -5.51
CA LEU A 91 -8.00 -2.46 -6.50
C LEU A 91 -6.68 -2.00 -5.89
N PHE A 92 -6.70 -0.92 -5.10
CA PHE A 92 -5.52 -0.46 -4.37
C PHE A 92 -5.05 -1.49 -3.33
N ALA A 93 -5.97 -2.07 -2.55
CA ALA A 93 -5.65 -3.09 -1.56
C ALA A 93 -4.99 -4.31 -2.21
N GLY A 94 -5.56 -4.82 -3.31
CA GLY A 94 -4.97 -5.88 -4.12
C GLY A 94 -3.59 -5.52 -4.66
N ALA A 95 -3.41 -4.26 -5.11
CA ALA A 95 -2.12 -3.77 -5.57
C ALA A 95 -1.04 -3.80 -4.46
N ARG A 96 -1.40 -3.40 -3.23
CA ARG A 96 -0.47 -3.41 -2.08
C ARG A 96 -0.11 -4.83 -1.64
N ILE A 97 -1.08 -5.73 -1.59
CA ILE A 97 -0.84 -7.14 -1.24
C ILE A 97 0.05 -7.79 -2.30
N GLY A 98 -0.26 -7.58 -3.59
CA GLY A 98 0.57 -8.05 -4.71
C GLY A 98 2.00 -7.50 -4.63
N HIS A 99 2.13 -6.17 -4.48
CA HIS A 99 3.44 -5.52 -4.30
C HIS A 99 4.25 -6.16 -3.17
N MET A 100 3.64 -6.36 -1.99
CA MET A 100 4.28 -7.01 -0.85
C MET A 100 4.74 -8.43 -1.16
N CYS A 101 3.83 -9.29 -1.64
CA CYS A 101 4.12 -10.70 -1.91
C CYS A 101 5.29 -10.86 -2.88
N PHE A 102 5.27 -10.15 -4.01
CA PHE A 102 6.34 -10.22 -5.00
C PHE A 102 7.66 -9.62 -4.52
N TYR A 103 7.60 -8.64 -3.62
CA TYR A 103 8.80 -8.06 -3.03
C TYR A 103 9.45 -9.01 -2.02
N TYR A 104 8.66 -9.76 -1.24
CA TYR A 104 9.19 -10.73 -0.28
C TYR A 104 9.84 -11.94 -0.96
N ILE A 105 9.23 -12.43 -2.04
CA ILE A 105 9.64 -13.66 -2.74
C ILE A 105 11.00 -13.52 -3.47
N GLN A 106 11.39 -12.34 -3.96
CA GLN A 106 12.45 -12.29 -4.99
C GLN A 106 13.56 -11.24 -4.83
N SER A 107 14.80 -11.65 -5.12
CA SER A 107 15.98 -10.78 -5.26
C SER A 107 16.55 -10.62 -6.69
N ARG A 108 16.13 -11.41 -7.71
CA ARG A 108 16.60 -11.27 -9.12
C ARG A 108 15.58 -11.77 -10.18
N GLY A 109 15.66 -11.22 -11.41
CA GLY A 109 14.99 -11.74 -12.64
C GLY A 109 13.71 -10.99 -13.09
N GLN A 110 12.93 -11.59 -14.00
CA GLN A 110 11.67 -11.00 -14.53
C GLN A 110 10.65 -10.64 -13.43
N LYS A 111 10.65 -11.38 -12.31
CA LYS A 111 9.81 -11.11 -11.14
C LYS A 111 10.13 -9.78 -10.44
N PHE A 112 11.31 -9.19 -10.66
CA PHE A 112 11.63 -7.83 -10.22
C PHE A 112 10.84 -6.75 -10.98
N LYS A 113 10.47 -7.01 -12.25
CA LYS A 113 9.61 -6.10 -13.03
C LYS A 113 8.15 -6.17 -12.53
N ILE A 114 7.69 -7.34 -12.10
CA ILE A 114 6.33 -7.57 -11.61
C ILE A 114 5.97 -6.67 -10.42
N LYS A 115 6.84 -6.57 -9.39
CA LYS A 115 6.60 -5.65 -8.26
C LYS A 115 6.46 -4.19 -8.71
N ARG A 116 7.20 -3.75 -9.72
CA ARG A 116 7.11 -2.39 -10.26
C ARG A 116 5.74 -2.14 -10.90
N TYR A 117 5.18 -3.12 -11.61
CA TYR A 117 3.85 -3.00 -12.18
C TYR A 117 2.78 -2.85 -11.10
N PHE A 118 2.85 -3.59 -9.99
CA PHE A 118 1.93 -3.40 -8.85
C PHE A 118 2.05 -2.02 -8.21
N TYR A 119 3.28 -1.51 -8.07
CA TYR A 119 3.50 -0.14 -7.58
C TYR A 119 2.89 0.90 -8.53
N LEU A 120 3.17 0.81 -9.83
CA LEU A 120 2.64 1.73 -10.84
C LEU A 120 1.11 1.63 -10.94
N PHE A 121 0.54 0.44 -10.78
CA PHE A 121 -0.89 0.25 -10.74
C PHE A 121 -1.51 0.94 -9.51
N GLY A 122 -0.91 0.82 -8.33
CA GLY A 122 -1.34 1.56 -7.14
C GLY A 122 -1.29 3.09 -7.34
N LEU A 123 -0.23 3.60 -7.98
CA LEU A 123 -0.13 5.01 -8.35
C LEU A 123 -1.22 5.43 -9.34
N PHE A 124 -1.50 4.60 -10.34
CA PHE A 124 -2.57 4.84 -11.29
C PHE A 124 -3.93 4.93 -10.59
N ILE A 125 -4.21 4.04 -9.63
CA ILE A 125 -5.44 4.09 -8.83
C ILE A 125 -5.53 5.39 -8.00
N ASN A 126 -4.42 5.86 -7.42
CA ASN A 126 -4.36 7.16 -6.75
C ASN A 126 -4.76 8.30 -7.70
N ILE A 127 -4.21 8.31 -8.91
CA ILE A 127 -4.50 9.33 -9.92
C ILE A 127 -5.99 9.28 -10.33
N VAL A 128 -6.53 8.09 -10.58
CA VAL A 128 -7.96 7.91 -10.91
C VAL A 128 -8.85 8.42 -9.78
N LEU A 129 -8.53 8.09 -8.52
CA LEU A 129 -9.27 8.59 -7.36
C LEU A 129 -9.27 10.13 -7.30
N MET A 130 -8.12 10.76 -7.53
CA MET A 130 -8.03 12.22 -7.59
C MET A 130 -8.86 12.81 -8.73
N MET A 131 -8.91 12.15 -9.90
CA MET A 131 -9.80 12.57 -10.98
C MET A 131 -11.28 12.44 -10.62
N VAL A 132 -11.68 11.35 -9.95
CA VAL A 132 -13.06 11.15 -9.49
C VAL A 132 -13.47 12.24 -8.49
N ILE A 133 -12.58 12.57 -7.55
CA ILE A 133 -12.79 13.67 -6.59
C ILE A 133 -12.93 15.00 -7.33
N PHE A 134 -12.04 15.28 -8.28
CA PHE A 134 -12.10 16.49 -9.10
C PHE A 134 -13.44 16.61 -9.83
N LEU A 135 -13.88 15.55 -10.53
CA LEU A 135 -15.16 15.55 -11.22
C LEU A 135 -16.32 15.76 -10.25
N LYS A 136 -16.29 15.13 -9.07
CA LYS A 136 -17.34 15.30 -8.06
C LYS A 136 -17.43 16.73 -7.53
N ILE A 137 -16.30 17.43 -7.40
CA ILE A 137 -16.26 18.82 -6.93
C ILE A 137 -16.77 19.79 -8.00
N PHE A 138 -16.37 19.60 -9.27
CA PHE A 138 -16.58 20.61 -10.31
C PHE A 138 -17.76 20.33 -11.24
N VAL A 139 -18.21 19.08 -11.34
CA VAL A 139 -19.26 18.65 -12.28
C VAL A 139 -20.54 18.23 -11.56
N GLY A 140 -20.44 17.76 -10.31
CA GLY A 140 -21.57 17.30 -9.48
C GLY A 140 -21.61 15.79 -9.28
#